data_AF-A0A2G6R2F1-F1
#
_entry.id   AF-A0A2G6R2F1-F1
#
_cell.length_a   1.000
_cell.length_b   1.000
_cell.length_c   1.000
_cell.angle_alpha   90.00
_cell.angle_beta   90.00
_cell.angle_gamma   90.00
#
_symmetry.space_group_name_H-M   'P 1'
#
loop_
_entity.id
_entity.type
_entity.pdbx_description
1 polymer ?
#
loop_
_entity_poly.entity_id
_entity_poly.type
_entity_poly.pdbx_seq_one_letter_code
_entity_poly.pdbx_strand_id
1 'polypeptide(L)'
;MALNKLFRERVKENKDITLFSTEEVVKLYNLFYSSEYEAFKDMYEAFENDYSVRKKTIKARELYLAILKERYETGRIYILNADHVNKHSSFKDNIFMSNLCQEITLPTDPLIDVNKADGEIAMCILSNINLGKIDSIEEIDELTELLVRFLDELIDYQEYPVKVAEKSTKNRRSLGIGISDVFNFLAKNNLKFYTDEGRAVIHEYTERFQYGLIKASAMLAKEKGACKYYNRTKYSDNIFPIDTYEKNVDEIVPHRLKCDWNKLRELVRNNGLRNSALSAIPPAASSSIVSNSTPGIDPVRKLLIAKVSKYGPLKQLVPGFDTYADNYDLAWDINNEEYLKFVAIFQKFLDQSISTNMYYDVSKYEDNKVPMRDLIRHESTAYKYGLKTLYYLNSNDNSGEVSQQQAQQDDNKPSEVLELDDGGCEGGACSV
;
A
#
# COMPACT_ATOMS: atom_id res chain seq x y z
N MET A 1 -3.60 7.78 -10.65
CA MET A 1 -4.14 9.14 -10.60
C MET A 1 -3.87 9.71 -9.21
N ALA A 2 -3.24 10.88 -9.11
CA ALA A 2 -3.06 11.54 -7.82
C ALA A 2 -4.20 12.53 -7.56
N LEU A 3 -4.80 12.49 -6.36
CA LEU A 3 -5.88 13.35 -5.91
C LEU A 3 -5.48 14.01 -4.58
N ASN A 4 -6.05 15.18 -4.29
CA ASN A 4 -5.85 15.86 -3.01
C ASN A 4 -7.16 16.43 -2.46
N LYS A 5 -7.10 16.97 -1.23
CA LYS A 5 -8.22 17.57 -0.51
C LYS A 5 -9.04 18.57 -1.33
N LEU A 6 -8.39 19.50 -2.05
CA LEU A 6 -9.09 20.56 -2.79
C LEU A 6 -10.00 19.97 -3.87
N PHE A 7 -9.50 18.99 -4.64
CA PHE A 7 -10.31 18.32 -5.65
C PHE A 7 -11.57 17.70 -5.04
N ARG A 8 -11.43 17.04 -3.89
CA ARG A 8 -12.54 16.38 -3.19
C ARG A 8 -13.57 17.37 -2.66
N GLU A 9 -13.12 18.51 -2.14
CA GLU A 9 -14.02 19.60 -1.73
C GLU A 9 -14.79 20.16 -2.93
N ARG A 10 -14.12 20.39 -4.07
CA ARG A 10 -14.79 20.82 -5.31
C ARG A 10 -15.83 19.79 -5.78
N VAL A 11 -15.55 18.50 -5.68
CA VAL A 11 -16.51 17.43 -5.97
C VAL A 11 -17.72 17.49 -5.03
N LYS A 12 -17.48 17.59 -3.71
CA LYS A 12 -18.53 17.62 -2.68
C LYS A 12 -19.44 18.85 -2.82
N GLU A 13 -18.86 20.00 -3.14
CA GLU A 13 -19.56 21.27 -3.31
C GLU A 13 -20.17 21.44 -4.71
N ASN A 14 -20.04 20.44 -5.59
CA ASN A 14 -20.48 20.48 -6.98
C ASN A 14 -19.93 21.68 -7.76
N LYS A 15 -18.68 22.05 -7.46
CA LYS A 15 -17.93 23.13 -8.12
C LYS A 15 -17.15 22.62 -9.33
N ASP A 16 -16.58 23.56 -10.05
CA ASP A 16 -15.66 23.27 -11.15
C ASP A 16 -14.23 23.01 -10.64
N ILE A 17 -13.47 22.29 -11.45
CA ILE A 17 -12.04 22.09 -11.31
C ILE A 17 -11.35 22.61 -12.57
N THR A 18 -10.22 23.30 -12.38
CA THR A 18 -9.42 23.86 -13.45
C THR A 18 -8.16 23.01 -13.69
N LEU A 19 -7.95 22.66 -14.96
CA LEU A 19 -6.81 21.89 -15.43
C LEU A 19 -5.75 22.87 -15.95
N PHE A 20 -4.51 22.65 -15.53
CA PHE A 20 -3.35 23.44 -15.92
C PHE A 20 -2.29 22.56 -16.58
N SER A 21 -1.47 23.14 -17.46
CA SER A 21 -0.23 22.50 -17.90
C SER A 21 0.82 22.61 -16.80
N THR A 22 1.40 21.50 -16.36
CA THR A 22 2.39 21.49 -15.26
C THR A 22 3.66 22.28 -15.59
N GLU A 23 3.99 22.44 -16.87
CA GLU A 23 5.11 23.24 -17.35
C GLU A 23 4.91 24.74 -17.11
N GLU A 24 3.66 25.23 -17.15
CA GLU A 24 3.33 26.64 -16.92
C GLU A 24 3.18 26.97 -15.42
N VAL A 25 2.86 25.97 -14.59
CA VAL A 25 2.56 26.14 -13.15
C VAL A 25 3.40 25.23 -12.25
N VAL A 26 4.72 25.15 -12.47
CA VAL A 26 5.64 24.26 -11.73
C VAL A 26 5.56 24.44 -10.20
N LYS A 27 5.38 25.66 -9.70
CA LYS A 27 5.22 25.90 -8.25
C LYS A 27 3.92 25.29 -7.71
N LEU A 28 2.82 25.42 -8.46
CA LEU A 28 1.55 24.81 -8.11
C LEU A 28 1.65 23.29 -8.10
N TYR A 29 2.36 22.71 -9.07
CA TYR A 29 2.63 21.27 -9.12
C TYR A 29 3.37 20.78 -7.86
N ASN A 30 4.40 21.50 -7.42
CA ASN A 30 5.11 21.14 -6.18
C ASN A 30 4.23 21.24 -4.93
N LEU A 31 3.39 22.28 -4.85
CA LEU A 31 2.46 22.45 -3.73
C LEU A 31 1.34 21.41 -3.72
N PHE A 32 0.96 20.85 -4.89
CA PHE A 32 -0.02 19.77 -4.94
C PHE A 32 0.41 18.54 -4.12
N TYR A 33 1.71 18.28 -4.06
CA TYR A 33 2.32 17.18 -3.31
C TYR A 33 2.94 17.62 -1.98
N SER A 34 2.77 18.86 -1.54
CA SER A 34 3.28 19.28 -0.23
C SER A 34 2.26 19.02 0.87
N SER A 35 2.68 19.12 2.13
CA SER A 35 1.79 19.15 3.28
C SER A 35 1.11 20.52 3.49
N GLU A 36 1.40 21.52 2.64
CA GLU A 36 0.96 22.91 2.75
C GLU A 36 -0.34 23.17 1.96
N TYR A 37 -1.44 22.55 2.40
CA TYR A 37 -2.73 22.62 1.71
C TYR A 37 -3.24 24.05 1.46
N GLU A 38 -3.13 24.97 2.43
CA GLU A 38 -3.59 26.35 2.25
C GLU A 38 -2.78 27.10 1.18
N ALA A 39 -1.45 26.91 1.17
CA ALA A 39 -0.60 27.50 0.14
C ALA A 39 -0.92 26.96 -1.26
N PHE A 40 -1.18 25.66 -1.37
CA PHE A 40 -1.66 25.05 -2.63
C PHE A 40 -2.98 25.69 -3.08
N LYS A 41 -3.97 25.78 -2.18
CA LYS A 41 -5.30 26.31 -2.48
C LYS A 41 -5.22 27.77 -2.94
N ASP A 42 -4.53 28.62 -2.20
CA ASP A 42 -4.38 30.04 -2.53
C ASP A 42 -3.74 30.22 -3.91
N MET A 43 -2.68 29.46 -4.19
CA MET A 43 -2.01 29.51 -5.50
C MET A 43 -2.89 28.95 -6.62
N TYR A 44 -3.63 27.88 -6.35
CA TYR A 44 -4.56 27.29 -7.30
C TYR A 44 -5.64 28.30 -7.70
N GLU A 45 -6.29 28.93 -6.74
CA GLU A 45 -7.34 29.94 -6.95
C GLU A 45 -6.78 31.23 -7.60
N ALA A 46 -5.54 31.61 -7.30
CA ALA A 46 -4.86 32.69 -8.01
C ALA A 46 -4.66 32.35 -9.49
N PHE A 47 -4.18 31.14 -9.81
CA PHE A 47 -4.03 30.69 -11.19
C PHE A 47 -5.36 30.46 -11.91
N GLU A 48 -6.46 30.16 -11.21
CA GLU A 48 -7.80 30.15 -11.80
C GLU A 48 -8.20 31.55 -12.32
N ASN A 49 -7.81 32.62 -11.63
CA ASN A 49 -8.13 34.00 -12.00
C ASN A 49 -7.12 34.66 -12.97
N ASP A 50 -5.95 34.05 -13.19
CA ASP A 50 -4.90 34.61 -14.07
C ASP A 50 -5.16 34.32 -15.56
N TYR A 51 -5.65 35.30 -16.31
CA TYR A 51 -5.94 35.14 -17.74
C TYR A 51 -4.72 34.89 -18.64
N SER A 52 -3.49 35.05 -18.14
CA SER A 52 -2.26 34.79 -18.91
C SER A 52 -1.89 33.31 -18.96
N VAL A 53 -2.42 32.48 -18.05
CA VAL A 53 -2.09 31.06 -17.94
C VAL A 53 -3.08 30.20 -18.72
N ARG A 54 -2.56 29.26 -19.53
CA ARG A 54 -3.39 28.32 -20.27
C ARG A 54 -4.10 27.38 -19.30
N LYS A 55 -5.42 27.34 -19.37
CA LYS A 55 -6.25 26.52 -18.49
C LYS A 55 -7.51 26.00 -19.16
N LYS A 56 -8.07 24.92 -18.61
CA LYS A 56 -9.38 24.37 -19.00
C LYS A 56 -10.20 24.04 -17.76
N THR A 57 -11.41 24.57 -17.67
CA THR A 57 -12.31 24.33 -16.54
C THR A 57 -13.36 23.27 -16.92
N ILE A 58 -13.59 22.32 -16.02
CA ILE A 58 -14.59 21.25 -16.16
C ILE A 58 -15.30 21.02 -14.81
N LYS A 59 -16.46 20.35 -14.82
CA LYS A 59 -17.16 20.00 -13.57
C LYS A 59 -16.33 18.98 -12.78
N ALA A 60 -16.00 19.27 -11.52
CA ALA A 60 -15.18 18.37 -10.70
C ALA A 60 -15.83 16.99 -10.55
N ARG A 61 -17.15 16.97 -10.36
CA ARG A 61 -17.94 15.74 -10.22
C ARG A 61 -17.91 14.88 -11.48
N GLU A 62 -17.95 15.48 -12.67
CA GLU A 62 -17.87 14.71 -13.93
C GLU A 62 -16.52 14.03 -14.08
N LEU A 63 -15.42 14.75 -13.78
CA LEU A 63 -14.07 14.15 -13.80
C LEU A 63 -13.96 13.01 -12.79
N TYR A 64 -14.46 13.20 -11.57
CA TYR A 64 -14.42 12.18 -10.53
C TYR A 64 -15.19 10.91 -10.92
N LEU A 65 -16.40 11.08 -11.48
CA LEU A 65 -17.20 9.97 -11.98
C LEU A 65 -16.51 9.23 -13.13
N ALA A 66 -15.84 9.95 -14.03
CA ALA A 66 -15.06 9.35 -15.11
C ALA A 66 -13.88 8.52 -14.56
N ILE A 67 -13.13 9.04 -13.58
CA ILE A 67 -12.03 8.31 -12.93
C ILE A 67 -12.54 7.01 -12.29
N LEU A 68 -13.64 7.08 -11.53
CA LEU A 68 -14.21 5.89 -10.87
C LEU A 68 -14.77 4.88 -11.87
N LYS A 69 -15.36 5.35 -12.96
CA LYS A 69 -15.86 4.50 -14.04
C LYS A 69 -14.72 3.73 -14.70
N GLU A 70 -13.67 4.41 -15.15
CA GLU A 70 -12.49 3.77 -15.76
C GLU A 70 -11.78 2.82 -14.77
N ARG A 71 -11.74 3.18 -13.48
CA ARG A 71 -11.24 2.30 -12.41
C ARG A 71 -12.06 1.02 -12.28
N TYR A 72 -13.38 1.12 -12.36
CA TYR A 72 -14.27 -0.04 -12.29
C TYR A 72 -14.17 -0.92 -13.55
N GLU A 73 -14.15 -0.33 -14.73
CA GLU A 73 -14.13 -1.05 -16.01
C GLU A 73 -12.79 -1.77 -16.26
N THR A 74 -11.67 -1.15 -15.87
CA THR A 74 -10.34 -1.71 -16.12
C THR A 74 -9.74 -2.43 -14.92
N GLY A 75 -10.15 -2.07 -13.70
CA GLY A 75 -9.51 -2.49 -12.46
C GLY A 75 -8.15 -1.83 -12.19
N ARG A 76 -7.58 -1.06 -13.14
CA ARG A 76 -6.17 -0.63 -13.14
C ARG A 76 -5.94 0.87 -13.06
N ILE A 77 -6.99 1.68 -12.93
CA ILE A 77 -6.83 3.11 -12.60
C ILE A 77 -6.61 3.25 -11.09
N TYR A 78 -5.35 3.35 -10.67
CA TYR A 78 -4.97 3.49 -9.27
C TYR A 78 -5.19 4.90 -8.73
N ILE A 79 -5.38 5.03 -7.42
CA ILE A 79 -5.55 6.33 -6.75
C ILE A 79 -4.39 6.51 -5.76
N LEU A 80 -3.80 7.70 -5.78
CA LEU A 80 -2.81 8.18 -4.81
C LEU A 80 -3.35 9.44 -4.14
N ASN A 81 -3.43 9.44 -2.81
CA ASN A 81 -3.85 10.59 -2.01
C ASN A 81 -2.61 11.43 -1.67
N ALA A 82 -2.32 12.42 -2.51
CA ALA A 82 -1.05 13.16 -2.49
C ALA A 82 -0.79 13.86 -1.16
N ASP A 83 -1.86 14.39 -0.56
CA ASP A 83 -1.86 14.99 0.76
C ASP A 83 -1.59 13.98 1.87
N HIS A 84 -2.25 12.81 1.88
CA HIS A 84 -1.98 11.78 2.90
C HIS A 84 -0.56 11.24 2.80
N VAL A 85 -0.08 10.99 1.59
CA VAL A 85 1.28 10.51 1.33
C VAL A 85 2.33 11.47 1.90
N ASN A 86 2.11 12.79 1.82
CA ASN A 86 3.08 13.77 2.30
C ASN A 86 2.86 14.23 3.75
N LYS A 87 1.60 14.24 4.23
CA LYS A 87 1.27 14.52 5.63
C LYS A 87 1.79 13.40 6.55
N HIS A 88 1.46 12.15 6.23
CA HIS A 88 1.80 10.99 7.04
C HIS A 88 2.86 10.14 6.32
N SER A 89 4.14 10.42 6.55
CA SER A 89 5.27 9.70 5.96
C SER A 89 6.51 9.93 6.79
N SER A 90 7.58 9.20 6.52
CA SER A 90 8.87 9.45 7.15
C SER A 90 9.64 10.63 6.56
N PHE A 91 9.18 11.27 5.48
CA PHE A 91 9.98 12.23 4.69
C PHE A 91 9.56 13.70 4.89
N LYS A 92 10.55 14.59 4.87
CA LYS A 92 10.35 16.05 4.68
C LYS A 92 10.37 16.43 3.20
N ASP A 93 11.09 15.66 2.39
CA ASP A 93 11.05 15.79 0.93
C ASP A 93 9.69 15.35 0.40
N ASN A 94 9.19 16.04 -0.63
CA ASN A 94 7.93 15.68 -1.26
C ASN A 94 8.03 14.34 -2.00
N ILE A 95 6.97 13.56 -1.89
CA ILE A 95 6.75 12.31 -2.62
C ILE A 95 5.73 12.61 -3.73
N PHE A 96 6.17 12.45 -4.98
CA PHE A 96 5.38 12.79 -6.16
C PHE A 96 4.63 11.60 -6.77
N MET A 97 5.02 10.37 -6.44
CA MET A 97 4.50 9.16 -7.08
C MET A 97 4.59 7.94 -6.16
N SER A 98 4.07 6.82 -6.65
CA SER A 98 4.26 5.48 -6.07
C SER A 98 4.88 4.53 -7.09
N ASN A 99 5.30 3.34 -6.66
CA ASN A 99 5.69 2.25 -7.58
C ASN A 99 4.49 1.57 -8.28
N LEU A 100 4.79 0.54 -9.09
CA LEU A 100 3.84 -0.29 -9.83
C LEU A 100 2.66 -0.80 -8.97
N CYS A 101 2.96 -1.31 -7.78
CA CYS A 101 1.97 -1.96 -6.92
C CYS A 101 1.35 -1.02 -5.86
N GLN A 102 1.66 0.28 -5.94
CA GLN A 102 1.08 1.34 -5.10
C GLN A 102 1.42 1.31 -3.60
N GLU A 103 2.42 0.55 -3.14
CA GLU A 103 2.84 0.48 -1.74
C GLU A 103 4.07 1.36 -1.42
N ILE A 104 4.92 1.63 -2.41
CA ILE A 104 6.19 2.35 -2.21
C ILE A 104 6.01 3.84 -2.48
N THR A 105 6.25 4.66 -1.46
CA THR A 105 6.06 6.13 -1.51
C THR A 105 7.33 6.81 -1.04
N LEU A 106 8.31 6.91 -1.94
CA LEU A 106 9.64 7.45 -1.68
C LEU A 106 9.89 8.72 -2.49
N PRO A 107 10.69 9.68 -1.98
CA PRO A 107 11.08 10.86 -2.75
C PRO A 107 11.86 10.50 -4.00
N THR A 108 11.67 11.29 -5.06
CA THR A 108 12.37 11.18 -6.35
C THR A 108 12.65 12.57 -6.88
N ASP A 109 13.74 12.71 -7.63
CA ASP A 109 14.10 13.94 -8.32
C ASP A 109 14.36 13.61 -9.80
N PRO A 110 13.85 14.41 -10.75
CA PRO A 110 14.08 14.17 -12.18
C PRO A 110 15.56 14.08 -12.54
N LEU A 111 15.87 13.21 -13.50
CA LEU A 111 17.21 13.06 -14.05
C LEU A 111 17.34 13.86 -15.34
N ILE A 112 18.49 14.49 -15.54
CA ILE A 112 18.85 15.10 -16.84
C ILE A 112 19.54 14.05 -17.73
N ASP A 113 20.34 13.16 -17.14
CA ASP A 113 21.10 12.11 -17.84
C ASP A 113 21.30 10.90 -16.92
N VAL A 114 21.01 9.70 -17.40
CA VAL A 114 21.12 8.45 -16.63
C VAL A 114 22.56 8.13 -16.19
N ASN A 115 23.57 8.68 -16.88
CA ASN A 115 24.98 8.45 -16.59
C ASN A 115 25.58 9.46 -15.61
N LYS A 116 24.89 10.57 -15.35
CA LYS A 116 25.30 11.58 -14.37
C LYS A 116 24.74 11.21 -13.00
N ALA A 117 25.34 11.74 -11.93
CA ALA A 117 24.95 11.43 -10.56
C ALA A 117 23.99 12.50 -9.96
N ASP A 118 23.23 13.19 -10.81
CA ASP A 118 22.19 14.16 -10.48
C ASP A 118 20.79 13.51 -10.53
N GLY A 119 19.84 14.11 -9.82
CA GLY A 119 18.52 13.52 -9.59
C GLY A 119 18.52 12.40 -8.53
N GLU A 120 17.38 11.73 -8.41
CA GLU A 120 17.15 10.68 -7.42
C GLU A 120 16.17 9.63 -7.95
N ILE A 121 16.65 8.39 -8.06
CA ILE A 121 15.83 7.21 -8.35
C ILE A 121 15.60 6.47 -7.03
N ALA A 122 14.35 6.35 -6.63
CA ALA A 122 13.99 5.59 -5.44
C ALA A 122 14.04 4.08 -5.71
N MET A 123 14.76 3.35 -4.87
CA MET A 123 14.66 1.90 -4.75
C MET A 123 14.24 1.53 -3.33
N CYS A 124 13.56 0.40 -3.22
CA CYS A 124 13.13 -0.16 -1.94
C CYS A 124 13.43 -1.65 -1.92
N ILE A 125 14.00 -2.12 -0.81
CA ILE A 125 14.25 -3.55 -0.59
C ILE A 125 13.14 -4.10 0.30
N LEU A 126 12.50 -5.18 -0.14
CA LEU A 126 11.27 -5.69 0.46
C LEU A 126 11.48 -6.98 1.24
N SER A 127 10.73 -7.13 2.33
CA SER A 127 10.51 -8.40 3.01
C SER A 127 9.18 -8.33 3.76
N ASN A 128 8.80 -9.37 4.48
CA ASN A 128 7.60 -9.35 5.31
C ASN A 128 7.73 -10.31 6.51
N ILE A 129 6.96 -10.02 7.55
CA ILE A 129 6.70 -10.95 8.65
C ILE A 129 5.36 -11.65 8.39
N ASN A 130 5.38 -12.98 8.38
CA ASN A 130 4.18 -13.80 8.26
C ASN A 130 3.54 -13.95 9.64
N LEU A 131 2.39 -13.31 9.86
CA LEU A 131 1.69 -13.37 11.15
C LEU A 131 0.98 -14.71 11.39
N GLY A 132 0.60 -15.45 10.35
CA GLY A 132 -0.01 -16.77 10.52
C GLY A 132 0.94 -17.80 11.15
N LYS A 133 2.25 -17.54 11.10
CA LYS A 133 3.31 -18.44 11.60
C LYS A 133 3.94 -18.05 12.93
N ILE A 134 3.63 -16.88 13.48
CA ILE A 134 4.11 -16.53 14.82
C ILE A 134 3.19 -17.13 15.89
N ASP A 135 3.77 -17.51 17.02
CA ASP A 135 3.03 -18.06 18.17
C ASP A 135 2.77 -17.00 19.24
N SER A 136 3.61 -15.96 19.29
CA SER A 136 3.51 -14.87 20.25
C SER A 136 3.83 -13.51 19.61
N ILE A 137 3.34 -12.42 20.20
CA ILE A 137 3.61 -11.06 19.71
C ILE A 137 5.07 -10.65 19.96
N GLU A 138 5.72 -11.24 20.96
CA GLU A 138 7.10 -10.97 21.35
C GLU A 138 8.11 -11.36 20.26
N GLU A 139 7.82 -12.38 19.45
CA GLU A 139 8.65 -12.81 18.32
C GLU A 139 8.90 -11.69 17.29
N ILE A 140 7.99 -10.72 17.20
CA ILE A 140 8.12 -9.57 16.30
C ILE A 140 9.41 -8.78 16.60
N ASP A 141 9.85 -8.71 17.85
CA ASP A 141 11.05 -7.97 18.22
C ASP A 141 12.30 -8.54 17.56
N GLU A 142 12.48 -9.85 17.64
CA GLU A 142 13.65 -10.54 17.07
C GLU A 142 13.58 -10.54 15.53
N LEU A 143 12.39 -10.76 14.96
CA LEU A 143 12.18 -10.77 13.52
C LEU A 143 12.41 -9.39 12.88
N THR A 144 11.94 -8.31 13.53
CA THR A 144 12.18 -6.95 13.04
C THR A 144 13.66 -6.58 13.09
N GLU A 145 14.38 -6.98 14.14
CA GLU A 145 15.84 -6.80 14.21
C GLU A 145 16.56 -7.54 13.09
N LEU A 146 16.25 -8.83 12.92
CA LEU A 146 16.87 -9.67 11.89
C LEU A 146 16.63 -9.12 10.49
N LEU A 147 15.38 -8.75 10.17
CA LEU A 147 15.01 -8.25 8.85
C LEU A 147 15.66 -6.91 8.54
N VAL A 148 15.67 -5.95 9.49
CA VAL A 148 16.31 -4.65 9.26
C VAL A 148 17.80 -4.83 9.00
N ARG A 149 18.50 -5.66 9.79
CA ARG A 149 19.93 -5.94 9.57
C ARG A 149 20.16 -6.62 8.22
N PHE A 150 19.42 -7.69 7.92
CA PHE A 150 19.59 -8.45 6.68
C PHE A 150 19.38 -7.59 5.43
N LEU A 151 18.30 -6.79 5.39
CA LEU A 151 18.03 -5.94 4.24
C LEU A 151 18.98 -4.75 4.16
N ASP A 152 19.45 -4.21 5.29
CA ASP A 152 20.48 -3.17 5.29
C ASP A 152 21.81 -3.67 4.70
N GLU A 153 22.23 -4.91 5.00
CA GLU A 153 23.40 -5.50 4.33
C GLU A 153 23.19 -5.67 2.83
N LEU A 154 21.98 -6.04 2.40
CA LEU A 154 21.69 -6.26 0.98
C LEU A 154 21.88 -4.99 0.15
N ILE A 155 21.65 -3.81 0.72
CA ILE A 155 21.94 -2.50 0.09
C ILE A 155 23.40 -2.40 -0.34
N ASP A 156 24.31 -2.89 0.49
CA ASP A 156 25.75 -2.80 0.23
C ASP A 156 26.27 -4.00 -0.57
N TYR A 157 25.59 -5.15 -0.50
CA TYR A 157 25.95 -6.38 -1.21
C TYR A 157 25.53 -6.39 -2.69
N GLN A 158 24.36 -5.85 -3.02
CA GLN A 158 23.83 -5.92 -4.39
C GLN A 158 24.57 -4.99 -5.36
N GLU A 159 24.50 -5.32 -6.65
CA GLU A 159 24.99 -4.47 -7.73
C GLU A 159 23.90 -3.52 -8.24
N TYR A 160 24.32 -2.34 -8.69
CA TYR A 160 23.42 -1.31 -9.20
C TYR A 160 23.74 -0.99 -10.66
N PRO A 161 22.83 -1.25 -11.61
CA PRO A 161 23.08 -0.95 -13.02
C PRO A 161 23.08 0.56 -13.32
N VAL A 162 22.48 1.37 -12.44
CA VAL A 162 22.35 2.83 -12.60
C VAL A 162 22.95 3.55 -11.40
N LYS A 163 23.96 4.40 -11.64
CA LYS A 163 24.72 5.11 -10.60
C LYS A 163 23.86 6.02 -9.72
N VAL A 164 22.87 6.70 -10.30
CA VAL A 164 21.92 7.54 -9.52
C VAL A 164 21.11 6.70 -8.55
N ALA A 165 20.66 5.52 -8.97
CA ALA A 165 19.91 4.60 -8.13
C ALA A 165 20.79 4.08 -6.97
N GLU A 166 22.06 3.72 -7.25
CA GLU A 166 23.02 3.35 -6.20
C GLU A 166 23.17 4.46 -5.15
N LYS A 167 23.48 5.67 -5.61
CA LYS A 167 23.69 6.83 -4.74
C LYS A 167 22.45 7.12 -3.87
N SER A 168 21.27 7.13 -4.49
CA SER A 168 20.00 7.39 -3.80
C SER A 168 19.70 6.31 -2.76
N THR A 169 19.85 5.04 -3.15
CA THR A 169 19.62 3.88 -2.28
C THR A 169 20.59 3.88 -1.11
N LYS A 170 21.89 4.10 -1.32
CA LYS A 170 22.89 4.15 -0.24
C LYS A 170 22.71 5.36 0.68
N ASN A 171 22.20 6.49 0.17
CA ASN A 171 22.00 7.69 0.98
C ASN A 171 20.74 7.62 1.85
N ARG A 172 19.63 7.05 1.35
CA ARG A 172 18.37 6.92 2.10
C ARG A 172 18.24 5.60 2.85
N ARG A 173 18.78 4.53 2.27
CA ARG A 173 18.69 3.15 2.75
C ARG A 173 17.25 2.70 3.02
N SER A 174 16.32 3.09 2.15
CA SER A 174 14.89 2.80 2.32
C SER A 174 14.60 1.31 2.24
N LEU A 175 13.86 0.81 3.22
CA LEU A 175 13.34 -0.55 3.29
C LEU A 175 11.80 -0.53 3.22
N GLY A 176 11.23 -1.66 2.81
CA GLY A 176 9.79 -1.88 2.74
C GLY A 176 9.44 -3.24 3.32
N ILE A 177 9.50 -3.34 4.65
CA ILE A 177 9.13 -4.54 5.37
C ILE A 177 7.62 -4.49 5.64
N GLY A 178 6.92 -5.54 5.24
CA GLY A 178 5.47 -5.65 5.38
C GLY A 178 5.03 -6.67 6.43
N ILE A 179 3.72 -6.77 6.57
CA ILE A 179 3.01 -7.82 7.30
C ILE A 179 2.28 -8.69 6.27
N SER A 180 2.32 -10.00 6.44
CA SER A 180 1.60 -10.95 5.59
C SER A 180 0.85 -12.02 6.38
N ASP A 181 0.04 -12.78 5.67
CA ASP A 181 -0.77 -13.87 6.17
C ASP A 181 -1.84 -13.48 7.20
N VAL A 182 -2.37 -12.26 7.09
CA VAL A 182 -3.26 -11.67 8.09
C VAL A 182 -4.58 -12.43 8.21
N PHE A 183 -5.18 -12.85 7.09
CA PHE A 183 -6.48 -13.53 7.15
C PHE A 183 -6.36 -14.96 7.71
N ASN A 184 -5.22 -15.63 7.51
CA ASN A 184 -4.92 -16.86 8.24
C ASN A 184 -4.73 -16.59 9.74
N PHE A 185 -3.96 -15.56 10.09
CA PHE A 185 -3.77 -15.18 11.50
C PHE A 185 -5.12 -14.92 12.20
N LEU A 186 -6.03 -14.19 11.55
CA LEU A 186 -7.38 -13.96 12.07
C LEU A 186 -8.16 -15.28 12.20
N ALA A 187 -8.18 -16.12 11.16
CA ALA A 187 -8.90 -17.40 11.17
C ALA A 187 -8.39 -18.38 12.25
N LYS A 188 -7.06 -18.53 12.37
CA LYS A 188 -6.37 -19.35 13.39
C LYS A 188 -6.75 -18.94 14.81
N ASN A 189 -6.95 -17.63 15.05
CA ASN A 189 -7.28 -17.07 16.35
C ASN A 189 -8.79 -16.82 16.56
N ASN A 190 -9.64 -17.27 15.64
CA ASN A 190 -11.09 -17.03 15.67
C ASN A 190 -11.47 -15.53 15.78
N LEU A 191 -10.69 -14.67 15.13
CA LEU A 191 -10.90 -13.23 15.04
C LEU A 191 -11.50 -12.86 13.69
N LYS A 192 -12.19 -11.71 13.65
CA LYS A 192 -12.78 -11.14 12.44
C LYS A 192 -12.27 -9.73 12.23
N PHE A 193 -11.94 -9.36 10.99
CA PHE A 193 -11.32 -8.07 10.67
C PHE A 193 -12.24 -6.86 10.95
N TYR A 194 -13.55 -7.09 11.01
CA TYR A 194 -14.57 -6.08 11.23
C TYR A 194 -15.03 -5.95 12.69
N THR A 195 -14.60 -6.84 13.59
CA THR A 195 -14.95 -6.74 15.02
C THR A 195 -13.95 -5.88 15.78
N ASP A 196 -14.40 -5.26 16.88
CA ASP A 196 -13.55 -4.42 17.73
C ASP A 196 -12.34 -5.20 18.28
N GLU A 197 -12.55 -6.48 18.61
CA GLU A 197 -11.50 -7.38 19.09
C GLU A 197 -10.43 -7.63 18.03
N GLY A 198 -10.83 -8.05 16.81
CA GLY A 198 -9.87 -8.30 15.72
C GLY A 198 -9.10 -7.04 15.33
N ARG A 199 -9.77 -5.89 15.34
CA ARG A 199 -9.16 -4.57 15.10
C ARG A 199 -8.16 -4.18 16.18
N ALA A 200 -8.50 -4.41 17.45
CA ALA A 200 -7.61 -4.12 18.57
C ALA A 200 -6.34 -4.98 18.52
N VAL A 201 -6.47 -6.28 18.22
CA VAL A 201 -5.33 -7.19 18.06
C VAL A 201 -4.44 -6.73 16.91
N ILE A 202 -5.00 -6.45 15.74
CA ILE A 202 -4.20 -6.02 14.57
C ILE A 202 -3.54 -4.65 14.80
N HIS A 203 -4.21 -3.74 15.52
CA HIS A 203 -3.62 -2.48 15.94
C HIS A 203 -2.40 -2.72 16.83
N GLU A 204 -2.49 -3.58 17.84
CA GLU A 204 -1.40 -3.91 18.76
C GLU A 204 -0.22 -4.59 18.05
N TYR A 205 -0.48 -5.57 17.19
CA TYR A 205 0.55 -6.25 16.40
C TYR A 205 1.24 -5.30 15.43
N THR A 206 0.50 -4.40 14.78
CA THR A 206 1.09 -3.43 13.85
C THR A 206 1.86 -2.34 14.58
N GLU A 207 1.42 -1.92 15.76
CA GLU A 207 2.18 -1.02 16.64
C GLU A 207 3.52 -1.65 16.99
N ARG A 208 3.51 -2.90 17.49
CA ARG A 208 4.73 -3.61 17.89
C ARG A 208 5.68 -3.79 16.73
N PHE A 209 5.14 -4.13 15.56
CA PHE A 209 5.89 -4.24 14.31
C PHE A 209 6.63 -2.96 13.95
N GLN A 210 5.93 -1.83 13.83
CA GLN A 210 6.58 -0.57 13.46
C GLN A 210 7.56 -0.11 14.55
N TYR A 211 7.19 -0.25 15.82
CA TYR A 211 8.07 0.05 16.94
C TYR A 211 9.38 -0.75 16.87
N GLY A 212 9.28 -2.05 16.62
CA GLY A 212 10.42 -2.96 16.47
C GLY A 212 11.33 -2.57 15.32
N LEU A 213 10.76 -2.27 14.15
CA LEU A 213 11.52 -1.80 12.97
C LEU A 213 12.31 -0.52 13.26
N ILE A 214 11.67 0.50 13.85
CA ILE A 214 12.33 1.77 14.15
C ILE A 214 13.42 1.56 15.21
N LYS A 215 13.15 0.75 16.24
CA LYS A 215 14.11 0.39 17.28
C LYS A 215 15.32 -0.31 16.67
N ALA A 216 15.11 -1.30 15.81
CA ALA A 216 16.17 -2.04 15.13
C ALA A 216 17.04 -1.12 14.27
N SER A 217 16.43 -0.21 13.51
CA SER A 217 17.16 0.76 12.68
C SER A 217 17.94 1.78 13.51
N ALA A 218 17.42 2.21 14.68
CA ALA A 218 18.12 3.09 15.60
C ALA A 218 19.32 2.40 16.26
N MET A 219 19.17 1.12 16.64
CA MET A 219 20.26 0.29 17.16
C MET A 219 21.34 0.07 16.09
N LEU A 220 20.93 -0.21 14.85
CA LEU A 220 21.86 -0.36 13.74
C LEU A 220 22.57 0.97 13.40
N ALA A 221 21.89 2.11 13.57
CA ALA A 221 22.51 3.43 13.45
C ALA A 221 23.56 3.70 14.54
N LYS A 222 23.32 3.24 15.76
CA LYS A 222 24.33 3.30 16.84
C LYS A 222 25.60 2.52 16.49
N GLU A 223 25.45 1.40 15.80
CA GLU A 223 26.57 0.52 15.41
C GLU A 223 27.30 1.01 14.15
N LYS A 224 26.56 1.45 13.12
CA LYS A 224 27.08 1.73 11.77
C LYS A 224 26.94 3.17 11.29
N GLY A 225 26.37 4.04 12.13
CA GLY A 225 25.97 5.40 11.76
C GLY A 225 24.62 5.45 11.05
N ALA A 226 23.89 6.56 11.25
CA ALA A 226 22.67 6.87 10.54
C ALA A 226 22.88 6.99 9.02
N CYS A 227 21.82 6.81 8.24
CA CYS A 227 21.90 7.06 6.79
C CYS A 227 22.21 8.53 6.48
N LYS A 228 22.84 8.77 5.33
CA LYS A 228 23.30 10.10 4.93
C LYS A 228 22.17 11.13 4.86
N TYR A 229 20.97 10.71 4.48
CA TYR A 229 19.78 11.57 4.35
C TYR A 229 18.83 11.49 5.54
N TYR A 230 19.29 11.01 6.70
CA TYR A 230 18.49 11.00 7.92
C TYR A 230 17.89 12.39 8.26
N ASN A 231 18.66 13.47 8.08
CA ASN A 231 18.20 14.85 8.33
C ASN A 231 17.04 15.31 7.42
N ARG A 232 16.76 14.58 6.33
CA ARG A 232 15.63 14.82 5.40
C ARG A 232 14.37 14.04 5.81
N THR A 233 14.39 13.37 6.96
CA THR A 233 13.26 12.58 7.49
C THR A 233 12.56 13.28 8.64
N LYS A 234 11.25 13.09 8.79
CA LYS A 234 10.48 13.55 9.96
C LYS A 234 10.98 12.94 11.27
N TYR A 235 11.56 11.74 11.21
CA TYR A 235 12.24 11.13 12.36
C TYR A 235 13.38 12.00 12.92
N SER A 236 14.11 12.72 12.06
CA SER A 236 15.15 13.67 12.53
C SER A 236 14.61 14.87 13.29
N ASP A 237 13.34 15.23 13.08
CA ASP A 237 12.62 16.24 13.88
C ASP A 237 11.89 15.61 15.07
N ASN A 238 12.18 14.34 15.36
CA ASN A 238 11.54 13.56 16.42
C ASN A 238 10.02 13.44 16.23
N ILE A 239 9.55 13.41 14.97
CA ILE A 239 8.16 13.18 14.57
C ILE A 239 8.03 11.73 14.07
N PHE A 240 7.02 11.02 14.58
CA PHE A 240 6.81 9.58 14.36
C PHE A 240 5.43 9.32 13.72
N PRO A 241 5.17 8.10 13.21
CA PRO A 241 3.88 7.76 12.60
C PRO A 241 2.68 8.06 13.52
N ILE A 242 2.83 7.78 14.83
CA ILE A 242 1.80 8.06 15.84
C ILE A 242 1.45 9.55 16.02
N ASP A 243 2.24 10.47 15.48
CA ASP A 243 1.99 11.91 15.56
C ASP A 243 1.16 12.42 14.38
N THR A 244 1.29 11.77 13.22
CA THR A 244 0.87 12.32 11.92
C THR A 244 -0.26 11.55 11.24
N TYR A 245 -0.64 10.39 11.80
CA TYR A 245 -1.73 9.56 11.26
C TYR A 245 -3.08 10.30 11.20
N GLU A 246 -3.99 9.79 10.38
CA GLU A 246 -5.34 10.35 10.25
C GLU A 246 -6.22 10.03 11.47
N LYS A 247 -6.71 11.07 12.16
CA LYS A 247 -7.37 10.93 13.48
C LYS A 247 -8.71 10.21 13.40
N ASN A 248 -9.37 10.22 12.25
CA ASN A 248 -10.60 9.44 12.05
C ASN A 248 -10.39 7.94 12.31
N VAL A 249 -9.16 7.42 12.22
CA VAL A 249 -8.87 6.01 12.57
C VAL A 249 -9.22 5.69 14.03
N ASP A 250 -9.27 6.69 14.91
CA ASP A 250 -9.65 6.50 16.31
C ASP A 250 -11.15 6.19 16.49
N GLU A 251 -11.98 6.43 15.47
CA GLU A 251 -13.38 5.94 15.39
C GLU A 251 -13.44 4.41 15.17
N ILE A 252 -12.40 3.82 14.60
CA ILE A 252 -12.31 2.39 14.26
C ILE A 252 -11.67 1.61 15.40
N VAL A 253 -10.56 2.13 15.94
CA VAL A 253 -9.83 1.53 17.05
C VAL A 253 -9.26 2.64 17.94
N PRO A 254 -9.59 2.68 19.24
CA PRO A 254 -9.10 3.72 20.14
C PRO A 254 -7.57 3.83 20.14
N HIS A 255 -7.04 5.05 20.21
CA HIS A 255 -5.59 5.29 20.30
C HIS A 255 -5.03 4.86 21.66
N ARG A 256 -4.80 3.56 21.84
CA ARG A 256 -4.19 2.96 23.03
C ARG A 256 -2.89 2.28 22.63
N LEU A 257 -1.78 2.97 22.88
CA LEU A 257 -0.43 2.48 22.57
C LEU A 257 0.10 1.60 23.70
N LYS A 258 0.68 0.46 23.37
CA LYS A 258 1.29 -0.50 24.30
C LYS A 258 2.81 -0.35 24.38
N CYS A 259 3.43 0.15 23.32
CA CYS A 259 4.88 0.32 23.26
C CYS A 259 5.32 1.66 23.87
N ASP A 260 6.54 1.73 24.40
CA ASP A 260 7.10 2.95 24.99
C ASP A 260 7.72 3.86 23.92
N TRP A 261 6.85 4.60 23.23
CA TRP A 261 7.27 5.53 22.17
C TRP A 261 8.15 6.68 22.68
N ASN A 262 8.10 7.03 23.97
CA ASN A 262 8.98 8.05 24.53
C ASN A 262 10.41 7.55 24.62
N LYS A 263 10.60 6.32 25.09
CA LYS A 263 11.92 5.66 25.08
C LYS A 263 12.45 5.47 23.65
N LEU A 264 11.58 5.14 22.69
CA LEU A 264 11.97 5.05 21.29
C LEU A 264 12.41 6.41 20.72
N ARG A 265 11.70 7.49 21.04
CA ARG A 265 12.09 8.86 20.67
C ARG A 265 13.48 9.22 21.19
N GLU A 266 13.77 8.91 22.45
CA GLU A 266 15.11 9.13 23.03
C GLU A 266 16.18 8.31 22.30
N LEU A 267 15.89 7.04 21.99
CA LEU A 267 16.81 6.17 21.25
C LEU A 267 17.12 6.75 19.85
N VAL A 268 16.09 7.17 19.12
CA VAL A 268 16.25 7.76 17.77
C VAL A 268 16.94 9.12 17.84
N ARG A 269 16.63 9.95 18.83
CA ARG A 269 17.29 11.25 19.02
C ARG A 269 18.79 11.10 19.25
N ASN A 270 19.19 10.09 20.02
CA ASN A 270 20.59 9.87 20.38
C ASN A 270 21.41 9.21 19.26
N ASN A 271 20.80 8.34 18.44
CA ASN A 271 21.53 7.52 17.47
C ASN A 271 21.21 7.82 16.00
N GLY A 272 20.10 8.51 15.73
CA GLY A 272 19.52 8.62 14.40
C GLY A 272 18.90 7.30 13.93
N LEU A 273 18.65 7.18 12.62
CA LEU A 273 18.17 5.96 11.98
C LEU A 273 19.06 5.53 10.83
N ARG A 274 19.28 4.22 10.71
CA ARG A 274 20.05 3.63 9.61
C ARG A 274 19.27 3.66 8.30
N ASN A 275 17.94 3.72 8.34
CA ASN A 275 17.05 3.62 7.18
C ASN A 275 16.03 4.77 7.20
N SER A 276 15.79 5.43 6.06
CA SER A 276 14.87 6.57 5.97
C SER A 276 13.38 6.19 5.95
N ALA A 277 13.09 4.95 5.56
CA ALA A 277 11.77 4.32 5.63
C ALA A 277 11.99 2.83 5.91
N LEU A 278 11.07 2.22 6.64
CA LEU A 278 11.21 0.84 7.11
C LEU A 278 10.08 -0.06 6.64
N SER A 279 8.87 0.48 6.52
CA SER A 279 7.67 -0.33 6.35
C SER A 279 6.80 0.04 5.15
N ALA A 280 6.33 -0.99 4.45
CA ALA A 280 5.42 -0.95 3.31
C ALA A 280 4.74 -2.32 3.18
N ILE A 281 3.48 -2.37 2.74
CA ILE A 281 2.77 -3.65 2.54
C ILE A 281 2.55 -3.89 1.03
N PRO A 282 3.45 -4.66 0.37
CA PRO A 282 3.30 -5.05 -1.03
C PRO A 282 2.25 -6.16 -1.20
N PRO A 283 1.80 -6.44 -2.44
CA PRO A 283 0.96 -7.60 -2.68
C PRO A 283 1.82 -8.86 -2.61
N ALA A 284 1.41 -9.86 -1.81
CA ALA A 284 2.16 -11.11 -1.66
C ALA A 284 1.58 -12.22 -2.56
N ALA A 285 1.63 -12.06 -3.88
CA ALA A 285 0.97 -13.01 -4.80
C ALA A 285 1.74 -14.33 -5.00
N SER A 286 3.08 -14.26 -5.15
CA SER A 286 3.93 -15.44 -5.42
C SER A 286 4.61 -15.96 -4.15
N SER A 287 5.08 -15.05 -3.29
CA SER A 287 5.72 -15.42 -2.01
C SER A 287 4.77 -16.20 -1.10
N SER A 288 3.47 -15.85 -1.11
CA SER A 288 2.45 -16.54 -0.31
C SER A 288 2.23 -17.99 -0.74
N ILE A 289 2.39 -18.30 -2.03
CA ILE A 289 2.30 -19.69 -2.53
C ILE A 289 3.43 -20.51 -1.91
N VAL A 290 4.67 -19.97 -1.95
CA VAL A 290 5.86 -20.65 -1.42
C VAL A 290 5.75 -20.88 0.09
N SER A 291 5.24 -19.91 0.84
CA SER A 291 5.09 -20.03 2.30
C SER A 291 3.86 -20.82 2.74
N ASN A 292 3.01 -21.25 1.81
CA ASN A 292 1.65 -21.70 2.06
C ASN A 292 0.88 -20.76 2.99
N SER A 293 0.61 -19.55 2.52
CA SER A 293 -0.04 -18.48 3.29
C SER A 293 -1.09 -17.74 2.47
N THR A 294 -1.94 -16.97 3.14
CA THR A 294 -2.81 -15.98 2.52
C THR A 294 -2.01 -14.79 1.97
N PRO A 295 -2.51 -14.09 0.92
CA PRO A 295 -1.75 -13.05 0.24
C PRO A 295 -1.71 -11.75 1.04
N GLY A 296 -0.63 -11.50 1.78
CA GLY A 296 -0.38 -10.21 2.42
C GLY A 296 -1.43 -9.92 3.49
N ILE A 297 -2.14 -8.81 3.36
CA ILE A 297 -3.25 -8.43 4.23
C ILE A 297 -4.62 -8.63 3.58
N ASP A 298 -4.67 -9.24 2.39
CA ASP A 298 -5.89 -9.42 1.63
C ASP A 298 -6.63 -10.70 2.04
N PRO A 299 -7.98 -10.70 2.00
CA PRO A 299 -8.77 -11.92 2.13
C PRO A 299 -8.52 -12.88 0.96
N VAL A 300 -8.71 -14.17 1.21
CA VAL A 300 -8.63 -15.18 0.16
C VAL A 300 -9.88 -15.16 -0.70
N ARG A 301 -9.72 -15.35 -2.02
CA ARG A 301 -10.87 -15.41 -2.94
C ARG A 301 -11.71 -16.68 -2.76
N LYS A 302 -11.05 -17.81 -2.51
CA LYS A 302 -11.63 -19.14 -2.31
C LYS A 302 -10.73 -19.93 -1.34
N LEU A 303 -11.28 -20.93 -0.66
CA LEU A 303 -10.53 -21.82 0.24
C LEU A 303 -9.59 -22.76 -0.52
N LEU A 304 -9.94 -23.12 -1.76
CA LEU A 304 -9.10 -23.83 -2.71
C LEU A 304 -8.74 -22.87 -3.85
N ILE A 305 -7.46 -22.60 -3.99
CA ILE A 305 -6.90 -21.76 -5.06
C ILE A 305 -6.26 -22.69 -6.09
N ALA A 306 -6.77 -22.71 -7.32
CA ALA A 306 -6.11 -23.35 -8.45
C ALA A 306 -5.38 -22.27 -9.27
N LYS A 307 -4.05 -22.40 -9.41
CA LYS A 307 -3.22 -21.54 -10.27
C LYS A 307 -2.65 -22.37 -11.41
N VAL A 308 -2.79 -21.89 -12.63
CA VAL A 308 -2.12 -22.49 -13.79
C VAL A 308 -0.63 -22.18 -13.69
N SER A 309 0.20 -23.21 -13.78
CA SER A 309 1.64 -23.10 -13.88
C SER A 309 2.13 -23.80 -15.15
N LYS A 310 3.40 -23.56 -15.52
CA LYS A 310 4.07 -24.29 -16.61
C LYS A 310 4.03 -25.82 -16.44
N TYR A 311 3.84 -26.30 -15.21
CA TYR A 311 3.81 -27.73 -14.85
C TYR A 311 2.39 -28.27 -14.63
N GLY A 312 1.35 -27.51 -14.98
CA GLY A 312 -0.05 -27.86 -14.75
C GLY A 312 -0.71 -27.05 -13.62
N PRO A 313 -1.97 -27.36 -13.27
CA PRO A 313 -2.71 -26.65 -12.24
C PRO A 313 -2.16 -26.95 -10.84
N LEU A 314 -1.58 -25.95 -10.19
CA LEU A 314 -1.23 -25.97 -8.77
C LEU A 314 -2.48 -25.69 -7.95
N LYS A 315 -2.97 -26.71 -7.26
CA LYS A 315 -4.07 -26.63 -6.30
C LYS A 315 -3.49 -26.39 -4.91
N GLN A 316 -3.89 -25.29 -4.27
CA GLN A 316 -3.44 -24.89 -2.94
C GLN A 316 -4.65 -24.63 -2.04
N LEU A 317 -4.68 -25.29 -0.88
CA LEU A 317 -5.67 -25.04 0.16
C LEU A 317 -5.19 -23.93 1.09
N VAL A 318 -6.14 -23.20 1.69
CA VAL A 318 -5.81 -22.27 2.76
C VAL A 318 -5.16 -22.99 3.95
N PRO A 319 -4.27 -22.32 4.70
CA PRO A 319 -3.69 -22.90 5.90
C PRO A 319 -4.77 -23.29 6.91
N GLY A 320 -4.59 -24.46 7.53
CA GLY A 320 -5.51 -25.00 8.54
C GLY A 320 -6.89 -25.36 8.03
N PHE A 321 -7.01 -25.70 6.73
CA PHE A 321 -8.26 -26.08 6.09
C PHE A 321 -9.09 -27.09 6.93
N ASP A 322 -8.47 -28.16 7.42
CA ASP A 322 -9.19 -29.21 8.18
C ASP A 322 -9.61 -28.78 9.61
N THR A 323 -9.13 -27.64 10.10
CA THR A 323 -9.30 -27.22 11.50
C THR A 323 -10.14 -25.95 11.66
N TYR A 324 -9.91 -24.95 10.80
CA TYR A 324 -10.54 -23.62 10.92
C TYR A 324 -10.88 -23.00 9.55
N ALA A 325 -11.16 -23.80 8.52
CA ALA A 325 -11.60 -23.30 7.22
C ALA A 325 -12.81 -22.36 7.32
N ASP A 326 -13.78 -22.70 8.18
CA ASP A 326 -15.02 -21.93 8.35
C ASP A 326 -14.79 -20.54 8.98
N ASN A 327 -13.61 -20.31 9.57
CA ASN A 327 -13.27 -19.02 10.17
C ASN A 327 -12.80 -17.99 9.15
N TYR A 328 -12.47 -18.39 7.92
CA TYR A 328 -12.02 -17.45 6.88
C TYR A 328 -13.16 -16.57 6.37
N ASP A 329 -12.90 -15.26 6.30
CA ASP A 329 -13.74 -14.34 5.52
C ASP A 329 -13.22 -14.30 4.08
N LEU A 330 -14.09 -14.62 3.12
CA LEU A 330 -13.72 -14.67 1.69
C LEU A 330 -13.84 -13.30 1.04
N ALA A 331 -12.96 -13.00 0.09
CA ALA A 331 -12.82 -11.70 -0.54
C ALA A 331 -14.10 -11.20 -1.21
N TRP A 332 -14.90 -12.10 -1.78
CA TRP A 332 -16.17 -11.75 -2.45
C TRP A 332 -17.31 -11.50 -1.48
N ASP A 333 -17.16 -11.91 -0.21
CA ASP A 333 -18.18 -11.81 0.84
C ASP A 333 -17.95 -10.63 1.80
N ILE A 334 -16.78 -9.99 1.73
CA ILE A 334 -16.45 -8.87 2.61
C ILE A 334 -17.26 -7.61 2.27
N ASN A 335 -17.48 -6.79 3.30
CA ASN A 335 -17.88 -5.40 3.11
C ASN A 335 -16.63 -4.53 2.86
N ASN A 336 -16.55 -3.88 1.70
CA ASN A 336 -15.40 -3.04 1.34
C ASN A 336 -15.20 -1.87 2.32
N GLU A 337 -16.24 -1.27 2.89
CA GLU A 337 -16.09 -0.19 3.86
C GLU A 337 -15.40 -0.68 5.14
N GLU A 338 -15.80 -1.84 5.64
CA GLU A 338 -15.19 -2.44 6.83
C GLU A 338 -13.75 -2.91 6.54
N TYR A 339 -13.47 -3.36 5.32
CA TYR A 339 -12.13 -3.73 4.89
C TYR A 339 -11.21 -2.50 4.78
N LEU A 340 -11.68 -1.40 4.19
CA LEU A 340 -10.92 -0.15 4.12
C LEU A 340 -10.62 0.43 5.51
N LYS A 341 -11.59 0.36 6.44
CA LYS A 341 -11.37 0.70 7.86
C LYS A 341 -10.29 -0.19 8.48
N PHE A 342 -10.33 -1.49 8.20
CA PHE A 342 -9.32 -2.42 8.68
C PHE A 342 -7.92 -2.10 8.14
N VAL A 343 -7.79 -1.80 6.84
CA VAL A 343 -6.53 -1.38 6.22
C VAL A 343 -5.99 -0.08 6.82
N ALA A 344 -6.86 0.86 7.20
CA ALA A 344 -6.48 2.11 7.84
C ALA A 344 -5.74 1.92 9.19
N ILE A 345 -6.02 0.81 9.90
CA ILE A 345 -5.32 0.45 11.15
C ILE A 345 -3.84 0.22 10.88
N PHE A 346 -3.51 -0.46 9.77
CA PHE A 346 -2.12 -0.65 9.38
C PHE A 346 -1.50 0.69 8.98
N GLN A 347 -2.20 1.43 8.12
CA GLN A 347 -1.69 2.67 7.55
C GLN A 347 -1.28 3.70 8.62
N LYS A 348 -1.92 3.68 9.80
CA LYS A 348 -1.61 4.50 10.98
C LYS A 348 -0.13 4.45 11.40
N PHE A 349 0.54 3.32 11.18
CA PHE A 349 1.90 3.09 11.66
C PHE A 349 2.94 3.08 10.54
N LEU A 350 2.55 2.76 9.30
CA LEU A 350 3.51 2.51 8.23
C LEU A 350 4.15 3.80 7.68
N ASP A 351 5.44 3.73 7.39
CA ASP A 351 6.17 4.83 6.75
C ASP A 351 5.65 5.11 5.34
N GLN A 352 5.46 4.04 4.57
CA GLN A 352 5.02 4.08 3.17
C GLN A 352 3.53 3.71 3.04
N SER A 353 3.12 3.08 1.94
CA SER A 353 1.72 2.77 1.63
C SER A 353 1.47 1.25 1.67
N ILE A 354 0.24 0.89 1.27
CA ILE A 354 -0.29 -0.46 1.22
C ILE A 354 -0.91 -0.66 -0.16
N SER A 355 -0.67 -1.81 -0.80
CA SER A 355 -1.34 -2.22 -2.04
C SER A 355 -2.82 -2.57 -1.81
N THR A 356 -3.63 -1.58 -1.45
CA THR A 356 -5.01 -1.81 -1.00
C THR A 356 -5.91 -2.22 -2.16
N ASN A 357 -6.40 -3.46 -2.12
CA ASN A 357 -7.33 -3.98 -3.11
C ASN A 357 -8.79 -3.72 -2.72
N MET A 358 -9.68 -3.86 -3.69
CA MET A 358 -11.12 -3.88 -3.48
C MET A 358 -11.75 -5.07 -4.19
N TYR A 359 -12.86 -5.56 -3.67
CA TYR A 359 -13.51 -6.78 -4.16
C TYR A 359 -15.00 -6.56 -4.33
N TYR A 360 -15.51 -6.77 -5.54
CA TYR A 360 -16.91 -6.63 -5.88
C TYR A 360 -17.39 -7.91 -6.54
N ASP A 361 -18.34 -8.58 -5.90
CA ASP A 361 -19.12 -9.62 -6.56
C ASP A 361 -20.34 -8.96 -7.20
N VAL A 362 -20.36 -8.88 -8.54
CA VAL A 362 -21.42 -8.16 -9.25
C VAL A 362 -22.78 -8.84 -9.08
N SER A 363 -22.79 -10.15 -8.83
CA SER A 363 -24.03 -10.93 -8.65
C SER A 363 -24.83 -10.54 -7.41
N LYS A 364 -24.19 -9.82 -6.47
CA LYS A 364 -24.82 -9.31 -5.24
C LYS A 364 -25.52 -7.97 -5.41
N TYR A 365 -25.42 -7.37 -6.60
CA TYR A 365 -26.03 -6.08 -6.90
C TYR A 365 -27.19 -6.22 -7.89
N GLU A 366 -28.15 -5.31 -7.78
CA GLU A 366 -29.23 -5.19 -8.75
C GLU A 366 -28.65 -4.98 -10.16
N ASP A 367 -29.25 -5.62 -11.17
CA ASP A 367 -28.80 -5.63 -12.56
C ASP A 367 -27.35 -6.10 -12.81
N ASN A 368 -26.74 -6.83 -11.87
CA ASN A 368 -25.33 -7.26 -11.92
C ASN A 368 -24.37 -6.09 -12.11
N LYS A 369 -24.68 -4.93 -11.53
CA LYS A 369 -23.87 -3.70 -11.66
C LYS A 369 -23.63 -3.05 -10.33
N VAL A 370 -22.36 -2.83 -10.00
CA VAL A 370 -21.99 -2.04 -8.82
C VAL A 370 -22.46 -0.59 -9.02
N PRO A 371 -23.31 -0.05 -8.13
CA PRO A 371 -23.76 1.32 -8.24
C PRO A 371 -22.59 2.29 -8.08
N MET A 372 -22.54 3.33 -8.92
CA MET A 372 -21.53 4.39 -8.82
C MET A 372 -21.50 5.05 -7.43
N ARG A 373 -22.64 5.13 -6.74
CA ARG A 373 -22.73 5.59 -5.35
C ARG A 373 -21.82 4.79 -4.41
N ASP A 374 -21.69 3.50 -4.64
CA ASP A 374 -20.90 2.61 -3.78
C ASP A 374 -19.41 2.79 -4.05
N LEU A 375 -19.03 2.94 -5.32
CA LEU A 375 -17.66 3.33 -5.69
C LEU A 375 -17.24 4.67 -5.04
N ILE A 376 -18.11 5.68 -5.11
CA ILE A 376 -17.89 7.00 -4.47
C ILE A 376 -17.74 6.84 -2.96
N ARG A 377 -18.65 6.09 -2.34
CA ARG A 377 -18.67 5.85 -0.90
C ARG A 377 -17.38 5.17 -0.44
N HIS A 378 -16.97 4.10 -1.10
CA HIS A 378 -15.76 3.38 -0.72
C HIS A 378 -14.49 4.21 -0.93
N GLU A 379 -14.38 4.94 -2.04
CA GLU A 379 -13.24 5.82 -2.30
C GLU A 379 -13.18 6.99 -1.28
N SER A 380 -14.33 7.55 -0.93
CA SER A 380 -14.45 8.57 0.12
C SER A 380 -14.11 8.02 1.50
N THR A 381 -14.49 6.77 1.80
CA THR A 381 -14.13 6.06 3.04
C THR A 381 -12.62 5.84 3.13
N ALA A 382 -11.98 5.39 2.05
CA ALA A 382 -10.52 5.24 1.98
C ALA A 382 -9.82 6.56 2.30
N TYR A 383 -10.27 7.67 1.70
CA TYR A 383 -9.74 8.98 2.00
C TYR A 383 -10.03 9.41 3.44
N LYS A 384 -11.27 9.29 3.93
CA LYS A 384 -11.64 9.67 5.31
C LYS A 384 -10.71 9.06 6.36
N TYR A 385 -10.32 7.80 6.18
CA TYR A 385 -9.49 7.06 7.14
C TYR A 385 -7.98 7.08 6.81
N GLY A 386 -7.54 7.96 5.91
CA GLY A 386 -6.12 8.25 5.73
C GLY A 386 -5.36 7.23 4.88
N LEU A 387 -6.03 6.41 4.07
CA LEU A 387 -5.33 5.53 3.13
C LEU A 387 -4.54 6.38 2.14
N LYS A 388 -3.31 5.96 1.85
CA LYS A 388 -2.42 6.67 0.93
C LYS A 388 -2.68 6.29 -0.52
N THR A 389 -2.98 5.02 -0.81
CA THR A 389 -3.21 4.55 -2.17
C THR A 389 -4.33 3.50 -2.25
N LEU A 390 -4.88 3.35 -3.45
CA LEU A 390 -5.78 2.26 -3.83
C LEU A 390 -5.23 1.57 -5.08
N TYR A 391 -4.99 0.26 -4.96
CA TYR A 391 -4.42 -0.58 -6.01
C TYR A 391 -5.53 -1.19 -6.88
N TYR A 392 -5.64 -2.52 -7.02
CA TYR A 392 -6.65 -3.10 -7.91
C TYR A 392 -8.07 -2.92 -7.39
N LEU A 393 -8.98 -2.75 -8.34
CA LEU A 393 -10.40 -3.03 -8.15
C LEU A 393 -10.68 -4.37 -8.82
N ASN A 394 -11.02 -5.38 -8.02
CA ASN A 394 -11.38 -6.71 -8.51
C ASN A 394 -12.90 -6.80 -8.61
N SER A 395 -13.41 -7.12 -9.79
CA SER A 395 -14.79 -7.53 -10.01
C SER A 395 -14.83 -9.02 -10.32
N ASN A 396 -15.74 -9.75 -9.67
CA ASN A 396 -16.12 -11.10 -10.07
C ASN A 396 -17.41 -11.00 -10.89
N ASP A 397 -17.35 -11.37 -12.16
CA ASP A 397 -18.48 -11.49 -13.07
C ASP A 397 -18.89 -12.94 -13.32
N ASN A 398 -18.30 -13.89 -12.58
CA ASN A 398 -18.43 -15.35 -12.73
C ASN A 398 -18.05 -15.90 -14.14
N SER A 399 -17.43 -15.09 -15.01
CA SER A 399 -17.02 -15.54 -16.35
C SER A 399 -15.87 -16.55 -16.32
N GLY A 400 -15.05 -16.54 -15.27
CA GLY A 400 -13.89 -17.42 -15.13
C GLY A 400 -14.15 -18.75 -14.40
N GLU A 401 -15.39 -18.99 -13.93
CA GLU A 401 -15.80 -20.31 -13.44
C GLU A 401 -15.68 -21.41 -14.51
N VAL A 402 -15.79 -21.04 -15.79
CA VAL A 402 -15.64 -21.96 -16.94
C VAL A 402 -14.21 -22.52 -17.03
N SER A 403 -13.19 -21.68 -16.81
CA SER A 403 -11.77 -22.09 -16.80
C SER A 403 -11.42 -22.98 -15.62
N GLN A 404 -12.05 -22.78 -14.45
CA GLN A 404 -11.78 -23.59 -13.26
C GLN A 404 -12.50 -24.93 -13.27
N GLN A 405 -13.73 -25.01 -13.81
CA GLN A 405 -14.43 -26.27 -14.00
C GLN A 405 -13.68 -27.18 -14.99
N GLN A 406 -13.09 -26.61 -16.04
CA GLN A 406 -12.23 -27.35 -16.97
C GLN A 406 -10.97 -27.89 -16.28
N ALA A 407 -10.25 -27.05 -15.50
CA ALA A 407 -9.07 -27.48 -14.75
C ALA A 407 -9.35 -28.49 -13.62
N GLN A 408 -10.61 -28.58 -13.16
CA GLN A 408 -11.06 -29.59 -12.19
C GLN A 408 -11.57 -30.88 -12.86
N GLN A 409 -11.94 -30.84 -14.15
CA GLN A 409 -12.45 -32.00 -14.91
C GLN A 409 -11.35 -32.79 -15.64
N ASP A 410 -10.19 -32.18 -15.91
CA ASP A 410 -9.12 -32.79 -16.72
C ASP A 410 -8.30 -33.90 -16.04
N ASP A 411 -8.71 -34.38 -14.85
CA ASP A 411 -8.07 -35.52 -14.16
C ASP A 411 -8.19 -36.87 -14.92
N ASN A 412 -8.82 -36.92 -16.10
CA ASN A 412 -9.14 -38.16 -16.83
C ASN A 412 -8.50 -38.35 -18.22
N LYS A 413 -7.52 -37.54 -18.65
CA LYS A 413 -6.82 -37.79 -19.92
C LYS A 413 -5.29 -37.71 -19.79
N PRO A 414 -4.53 -38.63 -20.42
CA PRO A 414 -3.07 -38.53 -20.48
C PRO A 414 -2.68 -37.27 -21.25
N SER A 415 -1.74 -36.52 -20.69
CA SER A 415 -1.29 -35.23 -21.19
C SER A 415 -0.57 -35.36 -22.54
N GLU A 416 -1.20 -34.86 -23.61
CA GLU A 416 -0.46 -34.42 -24.80
C GLU A 416 0.13 -33.04 -24.52
N VAL A 417 1.40 -32.88 -24.87
CA VAL A 417 2.16 -31.63 -24.72
C VAL A 417 1.56 -30.61 -25.68
N LEU A 418 0.74 -29.69 -25.16
CA LEU A 418 0.33 -28.49 -25.86
C LEU A 418 1.50 -27.49 -25.83
N GLU A 419 2.15 -27.28 -26.97
CA GLU A 419 2.98 -26.10 -27.20
C GLU A 419 2.07 -24.86 -27.14
N LEU A 420 2.25 -24.04 -26.10
CA LEU A 420 1.60 -22.74 -25.98
C LEU A 420 2.67 -21.66 -26.08
N ASP A 421 2.42 -20.74 -27.01
CA ASP A 421 3.18 -19.54 -27.32
C ASP A 421 3.38 -18.67 -26.06
N ASP A 422 4.63 -18.30 -25.79
CA ASP A 422 5.07 -17.55 -24.61
C ASP A 422 4.61 -16.07 -24.71
N GLY A 423 3.31 -15.85 -24.59
CA GLY A 423 2.72 -14.54 -24.32
C GLY A 423 2.96 -14.16 -22.87
N GLY A 424 4.15 -13.61 -22.58
CA GLY A 424 4.58 -13.19 -21.24
C GLY A 424 3.51 -12.38 -20.48
N CYS A 425 3.02 -12.94 -19.38
CA CYS A 425 2.05 -12.31 -18.48
C CYS A 425 2.70 -12.02 -17.12
N GLU A 426 3.56 -10.99 -17.08
CA GLU A 426 4.01 -10.36 -15.84
C GLU A 426 2.95 -9.34 -15.38
N GLY A 427 2.05 -9.78 -14.52
CA GLY A 427 1.05 -8.89 -13.92
C GLY A 427 -0.12 -9.67 -13.38
N GLY A 428 -0.17 -9.83 -12.04
CA GLY A 428 -1.12 -10.67 -11.31
C GLY A 428 -2.60 -10.25 -11.35
N ALA A 429 -3.07 -9.73 -12.47
CA ALA A 429 -4.47 -9.52 -12.76
C ALA A 429 -4.89 -10.49 -13.87
N CYS A 430 -5.10 -11.75 -13.50
CA CYS A 430 -6.00 -12.60 -14.25
C CYS A 430 -7.43 -12.36 -13.72
N SER A 431 -8.31 -11.98 -14.63
CA SER A 431 -9.71 -12.42 -14.60
C SER A 431 -9.70 -13.94 -14.52
N VAL A 432 -10.18 -14.47 -13.40
CA VAL A 432 -10.30 -15.91 -13.08
C VAL A 432 -11.68 -16.13 -12.53
#